data_AF-A0AAV5MV77-F1
#
_entry.id   AF-A0AAV5MV77-F1
#
_cell.length_a   1.000
_cell.length_b   1.000
_cell.length_c   1.000
_cell.angle_alpha   90.00
_cell.angle_beta   90.00
_cell.angle_gamma   90.00
#
_symmetry.space_group_name_H-M   'P 1'
#
loop_
_entity.id
_entity.type
_entity.pdbx_description
1 polymer ?
#
loop_
_entity_poly.entity_id
_entity_poly.type
_entity_poly.pdbx_seq_one_letter_code
_entity_poly.pdbx_strand_id
1 'polypeptide(L)'
;DFPYLCFVGFQLRDHLENITDTTSGESVVGVIDPRDIKIGSRKYYRYLGSLTTPPCTENVVWTIVRKVRTVTREQVKLLRVAVHDDSNSNARPLQPINWRTVQLYRPNEKEEN
;
A
#
# COMPACT_ATOMS: atom_id res chain seq x y z
N ASP A 1 -10.16 -27.98 -2.54
CA ASP A 1 -11.07 -26.95 -3.07
C ASP A 1 -11.37 -25.84 -2.06
N PHE A 2 -10.64 -24.73 -2.10
CA PHE A 2 -10.97 -23.49 -1.38
C PHE A 2 -11.28 -22.38 -2.40
N PRO A 3 -12.56 -22.19 -2.81
CA PRO A 3 -12.92 -21.37 -3.97
C PRO A 3 -13.07 -19.86 -3.66
N TYR A 4 -12.74 -19.38 -2.46
CA TYR A 4 -12.97 -17.98 -2.07
C TYR A 4 -11.72 -17.11 -1.93
N LEU A 5 -10.52 -17.64 -2.19
CA LEU A 5 -9.26 -16.91 -1.97
C LEU A 5 -8.78 -16.09 -3.18
N CYS A 6 -9.37 -16.22 -4.36
CA CYS A 6 -8.81 -15.65 -5.60
C CYS A 6 -9.40 -14.30 -6.04
N PHE A 7 -10.59 -13.90 -5.55
CA PHE A 7 -11.30 -12.76 -6.14
C PHE A 7 -10.77 -11.37 -5.79
N VAL A 8 -9.90 -11.23 -4.79
CA VAL A 8 -9.23 -9.93 -4.49
C VAL A 8 -7.83 -9.86 -5.14
N GLY A 9 -7.27 -11.00 -5.54
CA GLY A 9 -5.90 -11.08 -6.07
C GLY A 9 -5.79 -11.00 -7.60
N PHE A 10 -6.90 -11.14 -8.33
CA PHE A 10 -6.87 -11.24 -9.79
C PHE A 10 -6.71 -9.87 -10.47
N GLN A 11 -7.42 -8.83 -10.02
CA GLN A 11 -7.43 -7.53 -10.73
C GLN A 11 -6.05 -6.88 -10.84
N LEU A 12 -5.22 -6.93 -9.79
CA LEU A 12 -3.93 -6.24 -9.82
C LEU A 12 -2.81 -7.06 -10.50
N ARG A 13 -2.99 -8.37 -10.67
CA ARG A 13 -1.91 -9.24 -11.16
C ARG A 13 -1.59 -8.93 -12.62
N ASP A 14 -2.60 -8.92 -13.48
CA ASP A 14 -2.44 -8.71 -14.92
C ASP A 14 -1.79 -7.35 -15.21
N HIS A 15 -2.15 -6.34 -14.41
CA HIS A 15 -1.53 -5.02 -14.46
C HIS A 15 -0.04 -5.04 -14.03
N LEU A 16 0.32 -5.81 -13.00
CA LEU A 16 1.69 -5.93 -12.53
C LEU A 16 2.58 -6.70 -13.50
N GLU A 17 2.06 -7.74 -14.15
CA GLU A 17 2.79 -8.51 -15.16
C GLU A 17 3.19 -7.65 -16.36
N ASN A 18 2.27 -6.80 -16.83
CA ASN A 18 2.54 -5.87 -17.94
C ASN A 18 3.62 -4.82 -17.60
N ILE A 19 3.78 -4.47 -16.32
CA ILE A 19 4.82 -3.55 -15.87
C ILE A 19 6.19 -4.25 -15.80
N THR A 20 6.22 -5.52 -15.39
CA THR A 20 7.50 -6.26 -15.23
C THR A 20 8.20 -6.64 -16.53
N ASP A 21 7.47 -6.72 -17.65
CA ASP A 21 8.02 -7.18 -18.93
C ASP A 21 8.72 -6.06 -19.72
N THR A 22 8.60 -4.81 -19.27
CA THR A 22 9.07 -3.64 -20.01
C THR A 22 10.44 -3.19 -19.50
N THR A 23 11.51 -3.73 -20.07
CA THR A 23 12.85 -3.15 -19.99
C THR A 23 12.84 -1.79 -20.70
N SER A 24 12.63 -0.70 -19.94
CA SER A 24 12.83 0.71 -20.35
C SER A 24 11.84 1.33 -21.35
N GLY A 25 10.56 0.96 -21.30
CA GLY A 25 9.49 1.60 -22.08
C GLY A 25 8.27 1.97 -21.22
N GLU A 26 7.48 2.95 -21.66
CA GLU A 26 6.18 3.27 -21.03
C GLU A 26 5.10 2.33 -21.58
N SER A 27 4.36 1.64 -20.69
CA SER A 27 3.23 0.79 -21.09
C SER A 27 1.91 1.34 -20.54
N VAL A 28 0.87 1.35 -21.38
CA VAL A 28 -0.48 1.77 -20.97
C VAL A 28 -1.16 0.59 -20.29
N VAL A 29 -1.25 0.65 -18.97
CA VAL A 29 -1.79 -0.43 -18.12
C VAL A 29 -3.33 -0.42 -18.06
N GLY A 30 -3.99 0.59 -18.66
CA GLY A 30 -5.44 0.76 -18.67
C GLY A 30 -5.97 1.60 -17.50
N VAL A 31 -7.28 1.60 -17.29
CA VAL A 31 -7.93 2.33 -16.18
C VAL A 31 -7.99 1.43 -14.95
N ILE A 32 -7.43 1.90 -13.84
CA ILE A 32 -7.46 1.21 -12.55
C ILE A 32 -8.37 2.02 -11.61
N ASP A 33 -9.39 1.37 -11.02
CA ASP A 33 -10.22 2.01 -9.99
C ASP A 33 -9.53 1.89 -8.61
N PRO A 34 -9.17 3.00 -7.95
CA PRO A 34 -8.56 2.95 -6.62
C PRO A 34 -9.45 2.28 -5.56
N ARG A 35 -10.76 2.19 -5.79
CA ARG A 35 -11.72 1.52 -4.87
C ARG A 35 -11.58 0.00 -4.88
N ASP A 36 -10.96 -0.57 -5.92
CA ASP A 36 -10.64 -2.00 -5.97
C ASP A 36 -9.63 -2.37 -4.88
N ILE A 37 -8.79 -1.40 -4.47
CA ILE A 37 -8.01 -1.50 -3.24
C ILE A 37 -8.98 -1.33 -2.07
N LYS A 38 -9.46 -2.44 -1.53
CA LYS A 38 -10.39 -2.47 -0.41
C LYS A 38 -9.72 -1.97 0.88
N ILE A 39 -9.61 -0.65 1.05
CA ILE A 39 -9.20 0.04 2.29
C ILE A 39 -10.37 -0.02 3.29
N GLY A 40 -10.86 -1.22 3.59
CA GLY A 40 -11.92 -1.40 4.57
C GLY A 40 -11.31 -1.38 5.97
N SER A 41 -11.50 -0.28 6.70
CA SER A 41 -11.58 -0.23 8.16
C SER A 41 -11.66 1.24 8.54
N ARG A 42 -12.67 1.57 9.35
CA ARG A 42 -12.81 2.92 9.88
C ARG A 42 -11.82 3.20 11.03
N LYS A 43 -11.05 2.21 11.49
CA LYS A 43 -10.06 2.37 12.57
C LYS A 43 -8.70 2.71 11.96
N TYR A 44 -8.15 3.88 12.27
CA TYR A 44 -6.86 4.33 11.73
C TYR A 44 -6.07 5.17 12.72
N TYR A 45 -4.74 5.15 12.58
CA TYR A 45 -3.83 6.06 13.25
C TYR A 45 -3.59 7.29 12.38
N ARG A 46 -3.46 8.45 13.01
CA ARG A 46 -3.25 9.74 12.37
C ARG A 46 -2.11 10.49 13.05
N TYR A 47 -1.13 10.95 12.28
CA TYR A 47 -0.01 11.75 12.80
C TYR A 47 0.60 12.63 11.71
N LEU A 48 1.33 13.69 12.11
CA LEU A 48 2.14 14.50 11.21
C LEU A 48 3.54 13.89 11.07
N GLY A 49 4.01 13.72 9.85
CA GLY A 49 5.32 13.15 9.55
C GLY A 49 5.94 13.77 8.30
N SER A 50 6.78 12.99 7.64
CA SER A 50 7.47 13.39 6.41
C SER A 50 7.28 12.38 5.28
N LEU A 51 7.70 12.76 4.08
CA LEU A 51 7.84 11.83 2.96
C LEU A 51 8.87 10.74 3.32
N THR A 52 8.61 9.51 2.86
CA THR A 52 9.53 8.37 3.01
C THR A 52 10.60 8.31 1.94
N THR A 53 10.52 9.19 0.93
CA THR A 53 11.49 9.37 -0.14
C THR A 53 12.11 10.77 -0.06
N PRO A 54 13.36 10.95 -0.53
CA PRO A 54 13.96 12.28 -0.68
C PRO A 54 13.03 13.21 -1.47
N PRO A 55 12.88 14.49 -1.07
CA PRO A 55 13.70 15.23 -0.11
C PRO A 55 13.24 15.12 1.37
N CYS A 56 12.43 14.11 1.72
CA CYS A 56 11.99 13.86 3.10
C CYS A 56 11.22 15.05 3.73
N THR A 57 10.48 15.81 2.91
CA THR A 57 9.71 17.00 3.35
C THR A 57 8.73 16.65 4.46
N GLU A 58 8.67 17.51 5.48
CA GLU A 58 7.78 17.38 6.63
C GLU A 58 6.34 17.86 6.33
N ASN A 59 5.49 17.90 7.34
CA ASN A 59 4.08 18.32 7.29
C ASN A 59 3.17 17.41 6.44
N VAL A 60 3.52 16.13 6.32
CA VAL A 60 2.68 15.12 5.69
C VAL A 60 1.72 14.54 6.73
N VAL A 61 0.42 14.57 6.43
CA VAL A 61 -0.62 13.96 7.27
C VAL A 61 -0.72 12.47 6.95
N TRP A 62 -0.21 11.62 7.84
CA TRP A 62 -0.23 10.17 7.68
C TRP A 62 -1.53 9.56 8.21
N THR A 63 -2.16 8.68 7.42
CA THR A 63 -3.31 7.87 7.83
C THR A 63 -2.96 6.40 7.70
N ILE A 64 -2.78 5.71 8.82
CA ILE A 64 -2.41 4.29 8.82
C ILE A 64 -3.63 3.48 9.27
N VAL A 65 -4.21 2.72 8.35
CA VAL A 65 -5.36 1.87 8.62
C VAL A 65 -4.95 0.70 9.52
N ARG A 66 -5.71 0.45 10.59
CA ARG A 66 -5.38 -0.58 11.59
C ARG A 66 -5.55 -2.01 11.06
N LYS A 67 -6.48 -2.23 10.13
CA LYS A 67 -6.75 -3.57 9.57
C LYS A 67 -5.66 -3.95 8.56
N VAL A 68 -4.87 -4.96 8.90
CA VAL A 68 -3.88 -5.55 8.01
C VAL A 68 -4.57 -6.26 6.85
N ARG A 69 -4.05 -6.06 5.64
CA ARG A 69 -4.53 -6.70 4.42
C ARG A 69 -3.53 -7.75 3.94
N THR A 70 -4.07 -8.75 3.26
CA THR A 70 -3.31 -9.85 2.70
C THR A 70 -3.05 -9.58 1.22
N VAL A 71 -1.82 -9.84 0.79
CA VAL A 71 -1.37 -9.81 -0.60
C VAL A 71 -0.72 -11.16 -0.91
N THR A 72 -0.81 -11.64 -2.16
CA THR A 72 -0.16 -12.91 -2.50
C THR A 72 1.34 -12.73 -2.64
N ARG A 73 2.11 -13.80 -2.42
CA ARG A 73 3.58 -13.75 -2.52
C ARG A 73 4.04 -13.45 -3.95
N GLU A 74 3.28 -13.92 -4.93
CA GLU A 74 3.53 -13.71 -6.36
C GLU A 74 3.39 -12.24 -6.72
N GLN A 75 2.35 -11.55 -6.22
CA GLN A 75 2.17 -10.11 -6.43
C GLN A 75 3.34 -9.30 -5.84
N VAL A 76 3.82 -9.68 -4.64
CA VAL A 76 5.00 -9.04 -4.03
C VAL A 76 6.26 -9.28 -4.86
N LYS A 77 6.41 -10.47 -5.46
CA LYS A 77 7.53 -10.78 -6.35
C LYS A 77 7.49 -9.92 -7.61
N LEU A 78 6.33 -9.79 -8.26
CA LEU A 78 6.16 -8.94 -9.45
C LEU A 78 6.49 -7.48 -9.14
N LEU A 79 5.99 -6.95 -8.02
CA LEU A 79 6.34 -5.59 -7.57
C LEU A 79 7.84 -5.39 -7.40
N ARG A 80 8.55 -6.40 -6.87
CA ARG A 80 10.00 -6.33 -6.69
C ARG A 80 10.76 -6.32 -8.02
N VAL A 81 10.29 -7.08 -9.01
CA VAL A 81 10.89 -7.09 -10.36
C VAL A 81 10.68 -5.73 -11.03
N ALA A 82 9.47 -5.17 -10.94
CA ALA A 82 9.09 -3.94 -11.62
C ALA A 82 9.84 -2.68 -11.14
N VAL A 83 10.21 -2.61 -9.86
CA VAL A 83 10.85 -1.40 -9.31
C VAL A 83 12.27 -1.19 -9.85
N HIS A 84 12.91 -2.25 -10.37
CA HIS A 84 14.26 -2.21 -10.98
C HIS A 84 15.30 -1.42 -10.16
N ASP A 85 15.13 -1.30 -8.85
CA ASP A 85 16.17 -0.78 -7.98
C ASP A 85 17.10 -1.94 -7.61
N ASP A 86 18.41 -1.73 -7.65
CA ASP A 86 19.39 -2.69 -7.12
C ASP A 86 19.26 -2.86 -5.58
N SER A 87 18.14 -2.39 -4.99
CA SER A 87 17.85 -2.40 -3.57
C SER A 87 17.05 -3.63 -3.20
N ASN A 88 17.56 -4.39 -2.23
CA ASN A 88 16.82 -5.51 -1.63
C ASN A 88 15.57 -5.06 -0.85
N SER A 89 15.42 -3.76 -0.57
CA SER A 89 14.31 -3.17 0.18
C SER A 89 14.14 -1.69 -0.16
N ASN A 90 12.93 -1.28 -0.52
CA ASN A 90 12.54 0.12 -0.73
C ASN A 90 11.87 0.77 0.49
N ALA A 91 11.88 0.09 1.64
CA ALA A 91 11.31 0.60 2.88
C ALA A 91 12.33 1.43 3.67
N ARG A 92 12.00 2.70 3.92
CA ARG A 92 12.77 3.59 4.82
C ARG A 92 12.80 3.01 6.25
N PRO A 93 13.95 3.02 6.95
CA PRO A 93 14.03 2.54 8.34
C PRO A 93 13.12 3.32 9.30
N LEU A 94 12.71 2.68 10.39
CA LEU A 94 11.92 3.32 11.45
C LEU A 94 12.64 4.57 11.96
N GLN A 95 11.87 5.66 12.06
CA GLN A 95 12.35 6.94 12.57
C GLN A 95 11.87 7.14 14.01
N PRO A 96 12.64 7.83 14.87
CA PRO A 96 12.22 8.09 16.23
C PRO A 96 10.89 8.85 16.28
N ILE A 97 10.07 8.56 17.29
CA ILE A 97 8.76 9.22 17.46
C ILE A 97 8.93 10.70 17.85
N ASN A 98 10.01 11.03 18.57
CA ASN A 98 10.27 12.34 19.17
C ASN A 98 9.02 12.81 19.95
N TRP A 99 8.59 14.05 19.74
CA TRP A 99 7.45 14.67 20.43
C TRP A 99 6.14 14.61 19.64
N ARG A 100 6.06 13.73 18.63
CA ARG A 100 4.89 13.66 17.76
C ARG A 100 3.73 12.94 18.43
N THR A 101 2.56 13.56 18.42
CA THR A 101 1.31 12.93 18.86
C THR A 101 0.78 12.00 17.77
N VAL A 102 0.49 10.75 18.14
CA VAL A 102 -0.19 9.78 17.28
C VAL A 102 -1.60 9.56 17.81
N GLN A 103 -2.59 9.96 17.02
CA GLN A 103 -4.00 9.81 17.36
C GLN A 103 -4.55 8.51 16.80
N LEU A 104 -5.42 7.83 17.55
CA LEU A 104 -6.13 6.66 17.09
C LEU A 104 -7.62 6.98 16.98
N TYR A 105 -8.13 6.97 15.75
CA TYR A 105 -9.55 7.10 15.50
C TYR A 105 -10.23 5.72 15.58
N ARG A 106 -11.33 5.66 16.34
CA ARG A 106 -12.21 4.52 16.45
C ARG A 106 -13.65 5.02 16.33
N PRO A 107 -14.43 4.63 15.32
CA PRO A 107 -15.84 4.95 15.28
C PRO A 107 -16.57 4.23 16.43
N ASN A 108 -17.69 4.80 16.86
CA ASN A 108 -18.57 4.15 17.83
C ASN A 108 -19.23 2.92 17.18
N GLU A 109 -19.39 1.84 17.95
CA GLU A 109 -19.92 0.54 17.48
C GLU A 109 -21.30 0.64 16.80
N LYS A 110 -22.06 1.72 17.07
CA LYS A 110 -23.38 1.99 16.48
C LYS A 110 -23.33 2.36 15.00
N GLU A 111 -22.17 2.72 14.45
CA GLU A 111 -22.01 3.09 13.04
C GLU A 111 -21.42 1.95 12.18
N GLU A 112 -21.18 0.77 12.76
CA GLU A 112 -20.61 -0.41 12.09
C GLU A 112 -21.67 -1.32 11.42
N ASN A 113 -22.96 -0.98 11.50
CA ASN A 113 -24.08 -1.67 10.81
C ASN A 113 -24.40 -1.07 9.44
#